data_AF-A0A7Y6PRN1-F1
#
_entry.id   AF-A0A7Y6PRN1-F1
#
_cell.length_a   1.000
_cell.length_b   1.000
_cell.length_c   1.000
_cell.angle_alpha   90.00
_cell.angle_beta   90.00
_cell.angle_gamma   90.00
#
_symmetry.space_group_name_H-M   'P 1'
#
loop_
_entity.id
_entity.type
_entity.pdbx_description
1 polymer ?
#
loop_
_entity_poly.entity_id
_entity_poly.type
_entity_poly.pdbx_seq_one_letter_code
_entity_poly.pdbx_strand_id
1 'polypeptide(L)'
;MSRLKELDAYLAGELDDAAADALEEAMFDAPDDDIAFVDLLATNGTKLVRDYAFDMAITRAQIDLLIAQGRRVTISEAGPPGKYTFFTRRDAELVVTRLPINRPDLDYVDVEVYVVAHDVTKVMRDVAVNKTDGSLMGICERPLFELAMMAGPTITKVRQKDAARTVIGEWHLDGKFADAPA
;
A
#
# COMPACT_ATOMS: atom_id res chain seq x y z
N MET A 1 -3.54 0.31 -35.66
CA MET A 1 -4.49 0.96 -34.73
C MET A 1 -3.98 0.78 -33.31
N SER A 2 -4.32 1.64 -32.35
CA SER A 2 -3.93 1.39 -30.96
C SER A 2 -4.84 0.30 -30.38
N ARG A 3 -4.26 -0.71 -29.71
CA ARG A 3 -4.96 -1.84 -29.09
C ARG A 3 -6.17 -1.44 -28.22
N LEU A 4 -6.11 -0.25 -27.60
CA LEU A 4 -7.24 0.37 -26.88
C LEU A 4 -8.49 0.60 -27.73
N LYS A 5 -8.36 1.03 -29.00
CA LYS A 5 -9.51 1.29 -29.88
C LYS A 5 -10.20 0.01 -30.33
N GLU A 6 -9.44 -1.08 -30.46
CA GLU A 6 -9.98 -2.40 -30.80
C GLU A 6 -10.72 -2.99 -29.59
N LEU A 7 -10.21 -2.77 -28.38
CA LEU A 7 -10.88 -3.15 -27.14
C LEU A 7 -12.18 -2.33 -26.89
N ASP A 8 -12.15 -1.03 -27.15
CA ASP A 8 -13.35 -0.18 -27.04
C ASP A 8 -14.46 -0.65 -28.02
N ALA A 9 -14.10 -1.00 -29.26
CA ALA A 9 -15.03 -1.53 -30.26
C ALA A 9 -15.60 -2.91 -29.86
N TYR A 10 -14.76 -3.78 -29.28
CA TYR A 10 -15.19 -5.06 -28.73
C TYR A 10 -16.21 -4.87 -27.58
N LEU A 11 -15.92 -3.99 -26.61
CA LEU A 11 -16.80 -3.70 -25.48
C LEU A 11 -18.11 -3.01 -25.89
N ALA A 12 -18.07 -2.20 -26.94
CA ALA A 12 -19.25 -1.56 -27.51
C ALA A 12 -20.12 -2.51 -28.37
N GLY A 13 -19.66 -3.74 -28.63
CA GLY A 13 -20.35 -4.70 -29.49
C GLY A 13 -20.32 -4.32 -30.98
N GLU A 14 -19.29 -3.56 -31.38
CA GLU A 14 -19.13 -3.05 -32.75
C GLU A 14 -18.32 -4.01 -33.64
N LEU A 15 -17.74 -5.07 -33.05
CA LEU A 15 -17.04 -6.12 -33.79
C LEU A 15 -18.02 -7.23 -34.20
N ASP A 16 -17.79 -7.79 -35.40
CA ASP A 16 -18.43 -9.04 -35.79
C ASP A 16 -17.79 -10.23 -35.06
N ASP A 17 -18.48 -11.38 -35.05
CA ASP A 17 -18.07 -12.56 -34.29
C ASP A 17 -16.65 -13.03 -34.67
N ALA A 18 -16.29 -12.96 -35.94
CA ALA A 18 -14.96 -13.39 -36.40
C ALA A 18 -13.85 -12.43 -35.94
N ALA A 19 -14.10 -11.12 -35.92
CA ALA A 19 -13.17 -10.12 -35.41
C ALA A 19 -13.08 -10.14 -33.87
N ALA A 20 -14.18 -10.46 -33.20
CA ALA A 20 -14.21 -10.68 -31.75
C ALA A 20 -13.36 -11.90 -31.37
N ASP A 21 -13.59 -13.05 -32.02
CA ASP A 21 -12.83 -14.29 -31.78
C ASP A 21 -11.32 -14.10 -32.03
N ALA A 22 -10.95 -13.40 -33.11
CA ALA A 22 -9.55 -13.14 -33.42
C ALA A 22 -8.87 -12.18 -32.42
N LEU A 23 -9.61 -11.20 -31.89
CA LEU A 23 -9.12 -10.29 -30.86
C LEU A 23 -8.96 -11.03 -29.52
N GLU A 24 -9.92 -11.87 -29.14
CA GLU A 24 -9.86 -12.71 -27.95
C GLU A 24 -8.63 -13.63 -28.00
N GLU A 25 -8.45 -14.38 -29.09
CA GLU A 25 -7.29 -15.28 -29.26
C GLU A 25 -5.97 -14.50 -29.16
N ALA A 26 -5.88 -13.31 -29.78
CA ALA A 26 -4.70 -12.45 -29.72
C ALA A 26 -4.45 -11.83 -28.32
N MET A 27 -5.47 -11.74 -27.46
CA MET A 27 -5.32 -11.35 -26.05
C MET A 27 -4.80 -12.52 -25.20
N PHE A 28 -5.11 -13.76 -25.56
CA PHE A 28 -4.59 -14.96 -24.90
C PHE A 28 -3.19 -15.38 -25.39
N ASP A 29 -2.81 -15.03 -26.62
CA ASP A 29 -1.52 -15.40 -27.23
C ASP A 29 -0.36 -14.41 -26.97
N ALA A 30 -0.62 -13.24 -26.36
CA ALA A 30 0.43 -12.24 -26.09
C ALA A 30 1.18 -12.58 -24.77
N PRO A 31 2.52 -12.48 -24.73
CA PRO A 31 3.30 -12.89 -23.57
C PRO A 31 2.99 -12.05 -22.32
N ASP A 32 2.26 -12.67 -21.39
CA ASP A 32 2.27 -12.67 -19.91
C ASP A 32 2.61 -11.43 -19.08
N ASP A 33 2.95 -10.26 -19.61
CA ASP A 33 3.21 -9.08 -18.78
C ASP A 33 1.91 -8.53 -18.15
N ASP A 34 0.82 -8.55 -18.91
CA ASP A 34 -0.51 -8.13 -18.43
C ASP A 34 -1.14 -9.21 -17.53
N ILE A 35 -0.92 -10.50 -17.81
CA ILE A 35 -1.39 -11.60 -16.97
C ILE A 35 -0.61 -11.65 -15.65
N ALA A 36 0.71 -11.46 -15.67
CA ALA A 36 1.50 -11.34 -14.45
C ALA A 36 1.10 -10.10 -13.62
N PHE A 37 0.70 -9.00 -14.25
CA PHE A 37 0.17 -7.84 -13.55
C PHE A 37 -1.24 -8.08 -12.99
N VAL A 38 -2.14 -8.74 -13.73
CA VAL A 38 -3.46 -9.12 -13.24
C VAL A 38 -3.35 -10.18 -12.14
N ASP A 39 -2.44 -11.13 -12.23
CA ASP A 39 -2.16 -12.12 -11.18
C ASP A 39 -1.49 -11.46 -9.97
N LEU A 40 -0.63 -10.46 -10.17
CA LEU A 40 -0.07 -9.65 -9.08
C LEU A 40 -1.19 -8.83 -8.40
N LEU A 41 -2.09 -8.21 -9.17
CA LEU A 41 -3.25 -7.47 -8.66
C LEU A 41 -4.29 -8.39 -8.02
N ALA A 42 -4.47 -9.60 -8.52
CA ALA A 42 -5.38 -10.60 -7.96
C ALA A 42 -4.77 -11.24 -6.72
N THR A 43 -3.45 -11.44 -6.67
CA THR A 43 -2.73 -11.95 -5.49
C THR A 43 -2.64 -10.89 -4.40
N ASN A 44 -2.29 -9.65 -4.76
CA ASN A 44 -2.31 -8.50 -3.85
C ASN A 44 -3.73 -8.12 -3.48
N GLY A 45 -4.69 -8.22 -4.40
CA GLY A 45 -6.12 -7.99 -4.18
C GLY A 45 -6.75 -9.05 -3.30
N THR A 46 -6.39 -10.32 -3.45
CA THR A 46 -6.83 -11.41 -2.55
C THR A 46 -6.15 -11.29 -1.19
N LYS A 47 -4.87 -10.87 -1.11
CA LYS A 47 -4.23 -10.47 0.15
C LYS A 47 -4.90 -9.24 0.77
N LEU A 48 -5.27 -8.23 0.00
CA LEU A 48 -5.97 -7.03 0.45
C LEU A 48 -7.40 -7.31 0.88
N VAL A 49 -8.10 -8.25 0.23
CA VAL A 49 -9.48 -8.63 0.56
C VAL A 49 -9.51 -9.61 1.73
N ARG A 50 -8.52 -10.51 1.84
CA ARG A 50 -8.36 -11.43 2.98
C ARG A 50 -7.84 -10.71 4.23
N ASP A 51 -6.87 -9.81 4.05
CA ASP A 51 -6.10 -9.24 5.16
C ASP A 51 -6.46 -7.76 5.42
N TYR A 52 -7.11 -7.07 4.47
CA TYR A 52 -7.44 -5.62 4.52
C TYR A 52 -6.26 -4.76 4.98
N ALA A 53 -5.02 -5.09 4.58
CA ALA A 53 -3.81 -4.41 5.05
C ALA A 53 -2.56 -4.58 4.17
N PHE A 54 -1.60 -3.68 4.44
CA PHE A 54 -0.21 -3.53 3.96
C PHE A 54 0.63 -4.81 4.08
N ASP A 55 1.76 -4.88 3.35
CA ASP A 55 2.76 -5.94 3.56
C ASP A 55 3.53 -5.64 4.86
N MET A 56 3.13 -6.31 5.95
CA MET A 56 3.58 -6.03 7.32
C MET A 56 4.71 -6.95 7.76
N ALA A 57 5.86 -6.79 7.12
CA ALA A 57 7.16 -7.21 7.64
C ALA A 57 8.29 -6.62 6.79
N ILE A 58 8.02 -5.53 6.06
CA ILE A 58 9.03 -4.98 5.18
C ILE A 58 10.13 -4.34 6.01
N THR A 59 11.34 -4.82 5.80
CA THR A 59 12.56 -4.31 6.43
C THR A 59 13.10 -3.13 5.63
N ARG A 60 13.97 -2.34 6.27
CA ARG A 60 14.63 -1.21 5.59
C ARG A 60 15.42 -1.69 4.37
N ALA A 61 16.09 -2.84 4.50
CA ALA A 61 16.83 -3.47 3.43
C ALA A 61 15.95 -3.85 2.22
N GLN A 62 14.71 -4.32 2.45
CA GLN A 62 13.78 -4.62 1.37
C GLN A 62 13.30 -3.34 0.67
N ILE A 63 13.08 -2.25 1.41
CA ILE A 63 12.75 -0.94 0.81
C ILE A 63 13.93 -0.42 -0.03
N ASP A 64 15.15 -0.50 0.50
CA ASP A 64 16.35 -0.09 -0.22
C ASP A 64 16.56 -0.94 -1.48
N LEU A 65 16.22 -2.24 -1.46
CA LEU A 65 16.24 -3.11 -2.63
C LEU A 65 15.23 -2.67 -3.70
N LEU A 66 14.01 -2.31 -3.31
CA LEU A 66 12.99 -1.80 -4.25
C LEU A 66 13.45 -0.51 -4.93
N ILE A 67 14.09 0.38 -4.17
CA ILE A 67 14.69 1.61 -4.70
C ILE A 67 15.83 1.27 -5.68
N ALA A 68 16.71 0.34 -5.31
CA ALA A 68 17.82 -0.10 -6.15
C ALA A 68 17.35 -0.78 -7.47
N GLN A 69 16.18 -1.41 -7.45
CA GLN A 69 15.50 -1.97 -8.63
C GLN A 69 14.83 -0.90 -9.52
N GLY A 70 14.96 0.39 -9.19
CA GLY A 70 14.40 1.50 -9.96
C GLY A 70 12.94 1.81 -9.66
N ARG A 71 12.34 1.22 -8.61
CA ARG A 71 10.96 1.55 -8.22
C ARG A 71 10.91 2.96 -7.64
N ARG A 72 9.83 3.68 -7.94
CA ARG A 72 9.60 5.03 -7.43
C ARG A 72 8.97 4.96 -6.04
N VAL A 73 9.81 4.94 -5.00
CA VAL A 73 9.35 4.83 -3.61
C VAL A 73 9.37 6.20 -2.92
N THR A 74 8.27 6.56 -2.26
CA THR A 74 8.24 7.68 -1.29
C THR A 74 8.25 7.11 0.11
N ILE A 75 9.17 7.59 0.95
CA ILE A 75 9.22 7.24 2.37
C ILE A 75 8.69 8.43 3.17
N SER A 76 7.57 8.23 3.86
CA SER A 76 6.97 9.17 4.80
C SER A 76 7.34 8.76 6.23
N GLU A 77 8.17 9.55 6.89
CA GLU A 77 8.62 9.28 8.25
C GLU A 77 7.74 10.04 9.24
N ALA A 78 7.01 9.32 10.10
CA ALA A 78 6.46 9.92 11.29
C ALA A 78 7.61 10.17 12.27
N GLY A 79 7.60 11.32 12.94
CA GLY A 79 8.44 11.49 14.12
C GLY A 79 7.93 10.66 15.32
N PRO A 80 8.32 11.03 16.55
CA PRO A 80 7.76 10.45 17.78
C PRO A 80 6.21 10.48 17.81
N PRO A 81 5.53 9.68 18.65
CA PRO A 81 4.08 9.73 18.80
C PRO A 81 3.51 11.16 18.85
N GLY A 82 2.50 11.46 18.02
CA GLY A 82 2.00 12.82 17.81
C GLY A 82 1.19 13.00 16.53
N LYS A 83 0.99 14.26 16.14
CA LYS A 83 0.21 14.63 14.94
C LYS A 83 1.13 14.93 13.77
N TYR A 84 0.83 14.35 12.62
CA TYR A 84 1.65 14.48 11.41
C TYR A 84 0.77 14.67 10.18
N THR A 85 1.28 15.48 9.25
CA THR A 85 0.77 15.53 7.89
C THR A 85 1.79 14.88 6.97
N PHE A 86 1.37 13.85 6.24
CA PHE A 86 2.21 13.20 5.25
C PHE A 86 2.03 13.82 3.87
N PHE A 87 3.14 13.89 3.15
CA PHE A 87 3.16 14.28 1.75
C PHE A 87 3.66 13.11 0.93
N THR A 88 2.87 12.73 -0.06
CA THR A 88 3.24 11.71 -1.05
C THR A 88 3.50 12.37 -2.40
N ARG A 89 4.57 11.95 -3.08
CA ARG A 89 4.84 12.39 -4.46
C ARG A 89 3.83 11.77 -5.42
N ARG A 90 3.32 12.56 -6.35
CA ARG A 90 2.37 12.07 -7.37
C ARG A 90 2.95 11.00 -8.29
N ASP A 91 4.25 11.03 -8.54
CA ASP A 91 4.95 10.06 -9.38
C ASP A 91 5.41 8.80 -8.63
N ALA A 92 5.11 8.68 -7.34
CA ALA A 92 5.43 7.49 -6.58
C ALA A 92 4.61 6.28 -7.04
N GLU A 93 5.25 5.11 -7.09
CA GLU A 93 4.58 3.82 -7.20
C GLU A 93 4.20 3.30 -5.82
N LEU A 94 5.11 3.46 -4.86
CA LEU A 94 4.99 2.90 -3.51
C LEU A 94 5.16 4.00 -2.47
N VAL A 95 4.34 3.94 -1.41
CA VAL A 95 4.44 4.78 -0.23
C VAL A 95 4.79 3.90 0.96
N VAL A 96 5.87 4.26 1.64
CA VAL A 96 6.33 3.62 2.86
C VAL A 96 6.11 4.57 4.02
N THR A 97 5.28 4.18 4.98
CA THR A 97 5.15 4.90 6.25
C THR A 97 6.06 4.27 7.28
N ARG A 98 6.97 5.05 7.86
CA ARG A 98 7.84 4.62 8.97
C ARG A 98 7.38 5.23 10.28
N LEU A 99 7.12 4.40 11.29
CA LEU A 99 6.77 4.81 12.65
C LEU A 99 7.90 4.43 13.63
N PRO A 100 8.65 5.40 14.18
CA PRO A 100 9.73 5.13 15.12
C PRO A 100 9.15 4.87 16.51
N ILE A 101 8.88 3.60 16.84
CA ILE A 101 8.45 3.21 18.19
C ILE A 101 9.64 3.09 19.15
N ASN A 102 10.87 3.06 18.64
CA ASN A 102 12.14 3.00 19.38
C ASN A 102 12.21 1.82 20.37
N ARG A 103 11.69 0.66 19.96
CA ARG A 103 11.63 -0.58 20.76
C ARG A 103 12.25 -1.77 20.03
N PRO A 104 13.57 -1.75 19.73
CA PRO A 104 14.24 -2.86 19.03
C PRO A 104 14.24 -4.17 19.84
N ASP A 105 13.97 -4.08 21.15
CA ASP A 105 13.80 -5.21 22.05
C ASP A 105 12.54 -6.06 21.74
N LEU A 106 11.54 -5.49 21.07
CA LEU A 106 10.30 -6.20 20.73
C LEU A 106 10.42 -6.90 19.38
N ASP A 107 9.93 -8.13 19.26
CA ASP A 107 9.85 -8.85 17.98
C ASP A 107 8.63 -8.43 17.16
N TYR A 108 7.48 -8.36 17.85
CA TYR A 108 6.18 -8.12 17.24
C TYR A 108 5.33 -7.21 18.11
N VAL A 109 4.46 -6.43 17.46
CA VAL A 109 3.47 -5.55 18.07
C VAL A 109 2.12 -5.70 17.36
N ASP A 110 1.06 -5.22 17.99
CA ASP A 110 -0.22 -5.05 17.31
C ASP A 110 -0.43 -3.57 17.00
N VAL A 111 -1.02 -3.27 15.85
CA VAL A 111 -1.25 -1.91 15.37
C VAL A 111 -2.74 -1.73 15.10
N GLU A 112 -3.35 -0.76 15.78
CA GLU A 112 -4.75 -0.37 15.56
C GLU A 112 -4.77 0.88 14.69
N VAL A 113 -5.47 0.83 13.57
CA VAL A 113 -5.70 1.98 12.70
C VAL A 113 -7.18 2.33 12.75
N TYR A 114 -7.47 3.53 13.20
CA TYR A 114 -8.82 4.08 13.29
C TYR A 114 -9.00 5.19 12.26
N VAL A 115 -10.00 5.06 11.39
CA VAL A 115 -10.34 6.08 10.40
C VAL A 115 -11.49 6.92 10.96
N VAL A 116 -11.18 8.16 11.36
CA VAL A 116 -12.09 9.00 12.16
C VAL A 116 -13.41 9.28 11.44
N ALA A 117 -13.35 9.56 10.13
CA ALA A 117 -14.53 9.96 9.37
C ALA A 117 -15.55 8.84 9.17
N HIS A 118 -15.14 7.58 9.32
CA HIS A 118 -15.98 6.42 9.06
C HIS A 118 -16.28 5.59 10.30
N ASP A 119 -15.72 5.95 11.46
CA ASP A 119 -15.84 5.20 12.71
C ASP A 119 -15.44 3.72 12.55
N VAL A 120 -14.38 3.46 11.79
CA VAL A 120 -13.87 2.10 11.53
C VAL A 120 -12.51 1.92 12.18
N THR A 121 -12.36 0.85 12.97
CA THR A 121 -11.06 0.39 13.48
C THR A 121 -10.64 -0.92 12.83
N LYS A 122 -9.42 -0.94 12.31
CA LYS A 122 -8.73 -2.16 11.89
C LYS A 122 -7.63 -2.47 12.89
N VAL A 123 -7.52 -3.74 13.30
CA VAL A 123 -6.39 -4.22 14.09
C VAL A 123 -5.53 -5.12 13.24
N MET A 124 -4.27 -4.75 13.12
CA MET A 124 -3.19 -5.49 12.51
C MET A 124 -2.42 -6.19 13.63
N ARG A 125 -2.32 -7.52 13.58
CA ARG A 125 -1.64 -8.31 14.61
C ARG A 125 -0.28 -8.77 14.11
N ASP A 126 0.64 -9.00 15.04
CA ASP A 126 1.95 -9.59 14.75
C ASP A 126 2.77 -8.78 13.73
N VAL A 127 2.70 -7.46 13.83
CA VAL A 127 3.50 -6.54 13.01
C VAL A 127 4.95 -6.61 13.47
N ALA A 128 5.85 -7.01 12.57
CA ALA A 128 7.26 -7.16 12.88
C ALA A 128 7.92 -5.80 13.14
N VAL A 129 8.77 -5.75 14.17
CA VAL A 129 9.58 -4.58 14.50
C VAL A 129 10.95 -4.68 13.82
N ASN A 130 11.40 -3.60 13.19
CA ASN A 130 12.76 -3.53 12.67
C ASN A 130 13.76 -3.56 13.83
N LYS A 131 14.55 -4.63 13.90
CA LYS A 131 15.52 -4.85 14.98
C LYS A 131 16.68 -3.87 15.01
N THR A 132 16.96 -3.20 13.91
CA THR A 132 18.08 -2.24 13.83
C THR A 132 17.79 -0.96 14.60
N ASP A 133 16.56 -0.44 14.49
CA ASP A 133 16.20 0.88 15.02
C ASP A 133 14.90 0.91 15.84
N GLY A 134 14.22 -0.23 15.96
CA GLY A 134 12.94 -0.33 16.65
C GLY A 134 11.82 0.42 15.96
N SER A 135 11.84 0.55 14.62
CA SER A 135 10.74 1.16 13.85
C SER A 135 9.77 0.12 13.28
N LEU A 136 8.57 0.58 12.94
CA LEU A 136 7.61 -0.14 12.10
C LEU A 136 7.61 0.48 10.71
N MET A 137 7.45 -0.36 9.68
CA MET A 137 7.31 0.10 8.30
C MET A 137 6.08 -0.56 7.68
N GLY A 138 5.19 0.28 7.13
CA GLY A 138 4.07 -0.14 6.30
C GLY A 138 4.30 0.29 4.87
N ILE A 139 4.04 -0.59 3.91
CA ILE A 139 4.17 -0.30 2.48
C ILE A 139 2.84 -0.51 1.75
N CYS A 140 2.49 0.45 0.90
CA CYS A 140 1.32 0.37 0.02
C CYS A 140 1.60 1.00 -1.34
N GLU A 141 0.77 0.67 -2.31
CA GLU A 141 0.74 1.35 -3.60
C GLU A 141 0.19 2.77 -3.43
N ARG A 142 0.75 3.73 -4.17
CA ARG A 142 0.35 5.15 -4.10
C ARG A 142 -1.17 5.37 -4.29
N PRO A 143 -1.87 4.76 -5.27
CA PRO A 143 -3.31 4.95 -5.41
C PRO A 143 -4.12 4.49 -4.18
N LEU A 144 -3.69 3.40 -3.52
CA LEU A 144 -4.36 2.91 -2.32
C LEU A 144 -4.08 3.81 -1.12
N PHE A 145 -2.85 4.30 -0.99
CA PHE A 145 -2.52 5.33 0.00
C PHE A 145 -3.41 6.56 -0.16
N GLU A 146 -3.60 7.01 -1.41
CA GLU A 146 -4.44 8.14 -1.75
C GLU A 146 -5.88 7.94 -1.30
N LEU A 147 -6.49 6.82 -1.67
CA LEU A 147 -7.85 6.48 -1.24
C LEU A 147 -7.96 6.43 0.29
N ALA A 148 -6.97 5.83 0.96
CA ALA A 148 -6.95 5.75 2.42
C ALA A 148 -6.85 7.12 3.09
N MET A 149 -6.07 8.05 2.54
CA MET A 149 -5.95 9.41 3.07
C MET A 149 -7.17 10.28 2.74
N MET A 150 -7.81 10.07 1.59
CA MET A 150 -9.07 10.73 1.23
C MET A 150 -10.23 10.34 2.15
N ALA A 151 -10.15 9.17 2.77
CA ALA A 151 -11.09 8.71 3.80
C ALA A 151 -11.02 9.53 5.11
N GLY A 152 -10.07 10.46 5.21
CA GLY A 152 -9.94 11.40 6.33
C GLY A 152 -8.85 11.02 7.34
N PRO A 153 -8.74 11.78 8.44
CA PRO A 153 -7.68 11.59 9.42
C PRO A 153 -7.68 10.17 10.00
N THR A 154 -6.48 9.61 10.16
CA THR A 154 -6.29 8.27 10.72
C THR A 154 -5.54 8.35 12.04
N ILE A 155 -5.97 7.56 13.04
CA ILE A 155 -5.28 7.41 14.32
C ILE A 155 -4.67 6.02 14.35
N THR A 156 -3.35 5.94 14.43
CA THR A 156 -2.60 4.69 14.52
C THR A 156 -2.09 4.50 15.94
N LYS A 157 -2.53 3.47 16.64
CA LYS A 157 -2.04 3.08 17.98
C LYS A 157 -1.21 1.82 17.87
N VAL A 158 0.00 1.85 18.39
CA VAL A 158 0.87 0.67 18.47
C VAL A 158 0.82 0.13 19.88
N ARG A 159 0.55 -1.18 19.99
CA ARG A 159 0.40 -1.90 21.25
C ARG A 159 1.40 -3.02 21.38
N GLN A 160 2.02 -3.10 22.56
CA GLN A 160 2.84 -4.24 22.93
C GLN A 160 1.97 -5.49 23.10
N LYS A 161 2.54 -6.67 22.80
CA LYS A 161 1.90 -7.98 23.03
C LYS A 161 2.06 -8.47 24.47
N ASP A 162 1.80 -7.60 25.43
CA ASP A 162 1.70 -7.96 26.85
C ASP A 162 0.23 -8.17 27.26
N ALA A 163 0.01 -8.72 28.46
CA ALA A 163 -1.34 -8.95 28.98
C ALA A 163 -2.16 -7.66 29.12
N ALA A 164 -1.49 -6.53 29.34
CA ALA A 164 -2.11 -5.22 29.49
C ALA A 164 -2.40 -4.53 28.14
N ARG A 165 -1.89 -5.04 27.02
CA ARG A 165 -1.98 -4.45 25.67
C ARG A 165 -1.50 -3.00 25.67
N THR A 166 -0.37 -2.76 26.33
CA THR A 166 0.20 -1.43 26.58
C THR A 166 0.38 -0.64 25.29
N VAL A 167 -0.18 0.57 25.22
CA VAL A 167 0.06 1.49 24.08
C VAL A 167 1.46 2.06 24.21
N ILE A 168 2.29 1.80 23.22
CA ILE A 168 3.69 2.28 23.17
C ILE A 168 3.87 3.44 22.20
N GLY A 169 2.85 3.76 21.40
CA GLY A 169 2.81 4.97 20.59
C GLY A 169 1.43 5.20 19.96
N GLU A 170 1.13 6.47 19.71
CA GLU A 170 -0.10 6.92 19.06
C GLU A 170 0.24 8.02 18.06
N TRP A 171 -0.17 7.85 16.81
CA TRP A 171 0.04 8.79 15.72
C TRP A 171 -1.29 9.23 15.13
N HIS A 172 -1.45 10.52 14.92
CA HIS A 172 -2.60 11.12 14.25
C HIS A 172 -2.11 11.59 12.89
N LEU A 173 -2.47 10.85 11.86
CA LEU A 173 -1.94 10.99 10.52
C LEU A 173 -3.00 11.62 9.62
N ASP A 174 -2.62 12.70 8.98
CA ASP A 174 -3.40 13.39 7.94
C ASP A 174 -2.61 13.33 6.62
N GLY A 175 -3.29 13.04 5.52
CA GLY A 175 -2.63 12.91 4.22
C GLY A 175 -2.86 14.14 3.35
N LYS A 176 -1.77 14.68 2.79
CA LYS A 176 -1.85 15.72 1.76
C LYS A 176 -1.02 15.33 0.55
N PHE A 177 -1.46 15.78 -0.62
CA PHE A 177 -0.75 15.58 -1.86
C PHE A 177 0.03 16.85 -2.17
N ALA A 178 1.36 16.74 -2.23
CA ALA A 178 2.19 17.83 -2.72
C ALA A 178 2.47 17.63 -4.21
N ASP A 179 2.53 18.72 -4.96
CA ASP A 179 3.23 18.70 -6.24
C ASP A 179 4.71 18.40 -5.97
N ALA A 180 5.35 17.61 -6.84
CA ALA A 180 6.78 17.37 -6.72
C ALA A 180 7.52 18.73 -6.72
N PRO A 181 8.53 18.94 -5.86
CA PRO A 181 9.39 20.10 -6.04
C PRO A 181 10.00 20.02 -7.45
N ALA A 182 9.87 21.13 -8.19
CA ALA A 182 10.44 21.31 -9.51
C ALA A 182 11.98 21.16 -9.51
#